data_AF-A0A3C0W9T3-F1
#
_entry.id   AF-A0A3C0W9T3-F1
#
_cell.length_a   1.000
_cell.length_b   1.000
_cell.length_c   1.000
_cell.angle_alpha   90.00
_cell.angle_beta   90.00
_cell.angle_gamma   90.00
#
_symmetry.space_group_name_H-M   'P 1'
#
loop_
_entity.id
_entity.type
_entity.pdbx_description
1 polymer ?
#
loop_
_entity_poly.entity_id
_entity_poly.type
_entity_poly.pdbx_seq_one_letter_code
_entity_poly.pdbx_strand_id
1 'polypeptide(L)' 'MSYSKSYLARLRGKKVRFIIVSSGADLKVQFVNSFGDYKVKVSNSSAFASETIKIKIVDSFADVKLQKVTSFGDFEAYFG' A
#
# COMPACT_ATOMS: atom_id res chain seq x y z
N MET A 1 11.81 -1.39 -10.13
CA MET A 1 12.61 -0.74 -9.07
C MET A 1 11.95 -1.14 -7.77
N SER A 2 12.67 -1.69 -6.78
CA SER A 2 12.02 -2.06 -5.52
C SER A 2 11.76 -0.78 -4.72
N TYR A 3 10.50 -0.44 -4.50
CA TYR A 3 10.17 0.67 -3.61
C TYR A 3 10.54 0.26 -2.17
N SER A 4 11.07 1.19 -1.38
CA SER A 4 11.48 0.91 -0.01
C SER A 4 10.47 1.49 0.99
N LYS A 5 10.60 1.10 2.25
CA LYS A 5 9.76 1.60 3.36
C LYS A 5 9.78 3.13 3.49
N SER A 6 10.86 3.79 3.08
CA SER A 6 10.98 5.25 3.05
C SER A 6 10.23 5.90 1.88
N TYR A 7 9.98 5.16 0.80
CA TYR A 7 9.14 5.65 -0.30
C TYR A 7 7.69 5.84 0.15
N LEU A 8 7.14 4.86 0.89
CA LEU A 8 5.79 4.93 1.44
C LEU A 8 5.60 6.12 2.40
N ALA A 9 6.67 6.56 3.08
CA ALA A 9 6.60 7.76 3.92
C ALA A 9 6.27 9.03 3.11
N ARG A 10 6.63 9.09 1.83
CA ARG A 10 6.29 10.21 0.92
C ARG A 10 4.85 10.15 0.40
N LEU A 11 4.19 9.00 0.56
CA LEU A 11 2.80 8.78 0.19
C LEU A 11 1.83 9.19 1.31
N ARG A 12 2.34 9.45 2.52
CA ARG A 12 1.52 9.92 3.64
C ARG A 12 0.75 11.19 3.25
N GLY A 13 -0.55 11.18 3.48
CA GLY A 13 -1.48 12.24 3.09
C GLY A 13 -1.85 12.27 1.61
N LYS A 14 -1.33 11.36 0.78
CA LYS A 14 -1.65 11.27 -0.66
C LYS A 14 -2.57 10.09 -0.97
N LYS A 15 -3.05 10.07 -2.21
CA LYS A 15 -3.79 8.94 -2.78
C LYS A 15 -2.90 8.15 -3.72
N VAL A 16 -2.93 6.83 -3.57
CA VAL A 16 -2.11 5.90 -4.35
C VAL A 16 -2.97 4.79 -4.93
N ARG A 17 -2.53 4.25 -6.06
CA ARG A 17 -3.14 3.09 -6.70
C ARG A 17 -2.24 1.88 -6.54
N PHE A 18 -2.75 0.85 -5.87
CA PHE A 18 -2.10 -0.44 -5.77
C PHE A 18 -2.67 -1.40 -6.81
N ILE A 19 -1.78 -1.95 -7.64
CA ILE A 19 -2.09 -2.99 -8.62
C ILE A 19 -1.51 -4.29 -8.09
N ILE A 20 -2.35 -5.31 -7.88
CA ILE A 20 -1.91 -6.60 -7.36
C ILE A 20 -1.35 -7.42 -8.53
N VAL A 21 -0.08 -7.83 -8.43
CA VAL A 21 0.59 -8.65 -9.46
C VAL A 21 1.24 -9.90 -8.85
N SER A 22 1.30 -10.98 -9.63
CA SER A 22 1.90 -12.26 -9.22
C SER A 22 3.43 -12.28 -9.35
N SER A 23 3.96 -11.56 -10.34
CA SER A 23 5.39 -11.41 -10.67
C SER A 23 5.71 -9.97 -11.10
N GLY A 24 6.95 -9.54 -10.90
CA GLY A 24 7.39 -8.18 -11.24
C GLY A 24 6.76 -7.09 -10.37
N ALA A 25 6.39 -7.42 -9.13
CA ALA A 25 5.95 -6.42 -8.16
C ALA A 25 7.10 -5.52 -7.75
N ASP A 26 6.80 -4.24 -7.53
CA ASP A 26 7.74 -3.27 -7.02
C ASP A 26 7.84 -3.32 -5.48
N LEU A 27 6.79 -3.81 -4.80
CA LEU A 27 6.75 -3.96 -3.33
C LEU A 27 6.07 -5.27 -2.90
N LYS A 28 6.61 -5.99 -1.91
CA LYS A 28 5.86 -7.04 -1.22
C LYS A 28 5.15 -6.48 0.00
N VAL A 29 3.83 -6.64 0.03
CA VAL A 29 2.96 -6.14 1.08
C VAL A 29 2.39 -7.32 1.85
N GLN A 30 2.37 -7.21 3.17
CA GLN A 30 1.57 -8.07 4.02
C GLN A 30 0.44 -7.24 4.64
N PHE A 31 -0.80 -7.69 4.48
CA PHE A 31 -1.93 -7.09 5.19
C PHE A 31 -2.03 -7.65 6.60
N VAL A 32 -2.10 -6.76 7.58
CA VAL A 32 -2.26 -7.13 8.98
C VAL A 32 -3.44 -6.39 9.59
N ASN A 33 -4.11 -7.00 10.57
CA ASN A 33 -5.21 -6.35 11.29
C ASN A 33 -4.72 -5.37 12.36
N SER A 34 -3.51 -5.57 12.90
CA SER A 34 -2.87 -4.70 13.89
C SER A 34 -1.35 -4.73 13.73
N PHE A 35 -0.65 -3.72 14.26
CA PHE A 35 0.80 -3.56 14.18
C PHE A 35 1.35 -3.50 12.74
N GLY A 36 0.61 -2.88 11.83
CA GLY A 36 1.14 -2.54 10.51
C GLY A 36 2.14 -1.38 10.61
N ASP A 37 3.09 -1.34 9.68
CA ASP A 37 4.04 -0.24 9.57
C ASP A 37 3.35 1.07 9.18
N TYR A 38 2.32 0.97 8.33
CA TYR A 38 1.52 2.10 7.88
C TYR A 38 0.04 1.74 7.86
N LYS A 39 -0.82 2.71 8.20
CA LYS A 39 -2.27 2.57 8.09
C LYS A 39 -2.73 2.98 6.71
N VAL A 40 -3.43 2.09 6.02
CA VAL A 40 -3.94 2.32 4.68
C VAL A 40 -5.44 2.39 4.74
N LYS A 41 -5.98 3.55 4.35
CA LYS A 41 -7.41 3.72 4.15
C LYS A 41 -7.76 3.23 2.75
N VAL A 42 -8.71 2.30 2.66
CA VAL A 42 -9.22 1.84 1.36
C VAL A 42 -10.10 2.93 0.78
N SER A 43 -9.71 3.42 -0.39
CA SER A 43 -10.52 4.31 -1.21
C SER A 43 -11.25 3.51 -2.27
N ASN A 44 -12.54 3.80 -2.48
CA ASN A 44 -13.33 3.23 -3.57
C ASN A 44 -13.10 3.93 -4.91
N SER A 45 -12.27 4.98 -4.93
CA SER A 45 -11.97 5.73 -6.15
C SER A 45 -10.47 5.81 -6.39
N SER A 46 -10.06 5.50 -7.61
CA SER A 46 -8.72 5.73 -8.15
C SER A 46 -8.54 7.17 -8.66
N ALA A 47 -9.61 7.97 -8.67
CA ALA A 47 -9.52 9.37 -9.05
C ALA A 47 -8.55 10.09 -8.11
N PHE A 48 -7.67 10.91 -8.70
CA PHE A 48 -6.62 11.66 -8.00
C PHE A 48 -5.50 10.80 -7.37
N ALA A 49 -5.38 9.52 -7.73
CA ALA A 49 -4.18 8.75 -7.40
C ALA A 49 -2.99 9.35 -8.15
N SER A 50 -2.08 10.00 -7.41
CA SER A 50 -0.88 10.62 -8.01
C SER A 50 0.14 9.58 -8.44
N GLU A 51 0.07 8.37 -7.86
CA GLU A 51 1.05 7.32 -8.08
C GLU A 51 0.39 5.96 -8.21
N THR A 52 1.01 5.11 -9.04
CA THR A 52 0.61 3.72 -9.23
C THR A 52 1.79 2.82 -8.87
N ILE A 53 1.54 1.86 -7.97
CA ILE A 53 2.55 0.94 -7.44
C ILE A 53 2.05 -0.49 -7.64
N LYS A 54 2.89 -1.35 -8.23
CA LYS A 54 2.59 -2.78 -8.32
C LYS A 54 3.01 -3.46 -7.03
N ILE A 55 2.06 -4.08 -6.37
CA ILE A 55 2.30 -4.80 -5.11
C ILE A 55 2.08 -6.29 -5.28
N LYS A 56 2.85 -7.08 -4.54
CA LYS A 56 2.61 -8.51 -4.36
C LYS A 56 2.18 -8.74 -2.92
N ILE A 57 1.00 -9.34 -2.74
CA ILE A 57 0.52 -9.72 -1.43
C ILE A 57 1.24 -11.01 -1.02
N VAL A 58 1.84 -11.02 0.16
CA VAL A 58 2.51 -12.19 0.74
C VAL A 58 2.09 -12.37 2.20
N ASP A 59 2.01 -13.62 2.65
CA ASP A 59 1.68 -13.95 4.03
C ASP A 59 2.88 -13.90 4.98
N SER A 60 4.11 -13.95 4.43
CA SER A 60 5.36 -13.90 5.20
C SER A 60 6.49 -13.30 4.37
N PHE A 61 7.51 -12.73 5.02
CA PHE A 61 8.64 -12.03 4.39
C PHE A 61 8.23 -10.86 3.48
N ALA A 62 7.22 -10.10 3.91
CA ALA A 62 6.90 -8.82 3.25
C ALA A 62 7.96 -7.76 3.54
N ASP A 63 8.15 -6.87 2.57
CA ASP A 63 8.99 -5.68 2.75
C ASP A 63 8.31 -4.67 3.68
N VAL A 64 6.98 -4.58 3.61
CA VAL A 64 6.17 -3.67 4.42
C VAL A 64 4.85 -4.31 4.84
N LYS A 65 4.45 -4.06 6.09
CA LYS A 65 3.13 -4.44 6.63
C LYS A 65 2.17 -3.26 6.52
N LEU A 66 1.06 -3.44 5.83
CA LEU A 66 0.00 -2.44 5.73
C LEU A 66 -1.18 -2.85 6.61
N GLN A 67 -1.60 -1.93 7.48
CA GLN A 67 -2.79 -2.11 8.30
C GLN A 67 -3.99 -1.49 7.60
N LYS A 68 -4.97 -2.32 7.25
CA LYS A 68 -6.21 -1.83 6.63
C LYS A 68 -7.05 -1.11 7.69
N VAL A 69 -7.39 0.14 7.45
CA VAL A 69 -8.26 0.94 8.32
C VAL A 69 -9.43 1.51 7.53
N THR A 70 -10.56 1.68 8.20
CA THR A 70 -11.78 2.30 7.63
C THR A 70 -11.76 3.82 7.78
N SER A 71 -11.05 4.35 8.78
CA SER A 71 -10.85 5.77 9.01
C SER A 71 -9.46 6.04 9.57
N PHE A 72 -8.93 7.26 9.38
CA PHE A 72 -7.60 7.71 9.84
C PHE A 72 -6.41 6.86 9.33
N GLY A 73 -6.35 6.63 8.02
CA GLY A 73 -5.16 6.07 7.38
C GLY A 73 -4.07 7.11 7.21
N ASP A 74 -2.80 6.68 7.24
CA ASP A 74 -1.66 7.50 6.84
C ASP A 74 -1.77 7.96 5.39
N PHE A 75 -2.32 7.12 4.52
CA PHE A 75 -2.60 7.44 3.13
C PHE A 75 -3.80 6.64 2.60
N GLU A 76 -4.38 7.12 1.51
CA GLU A 76 -5.49 6.45 0.83
C GLU A 76 -4.95 5.58 -0.30
N ALA A 77 -5.33 4.31 -0.31
CA ALA A 77 -5.02 3.42 -1.41
C ALA A 77 -6.27 2.89 -2.09
N TYR A 78 -6.26 2.98 -3.40
CA TYR A 78 -7.20 2.28 -4.26
C TYR A 78 -6.58 0.94 -4.67
N PHE A 79 -7.32 -0.14 -4.48
CA PHE A 79 -6.94 -1.48 -4.91
C PHE A 79 -7.71 -1.82 -6.18
N GLY A 80 -7.01 -2.21 -7.24
CA GLY A 80 -7.66 -2.76 -8.43
C GLY A 80 -6.64 -3.26 -9.43
#